data_AF-A0A1Z4LUM4-F1
#
_entry.id   AF-A0A1Z4LUM4-F1
#
_cell.length_a   1.000
_cell.length_b   1.000
_cell.length_c   1.000
_cell.angle_alpha   90.00
_cell.angle_beta   90.00
_cell.angle_gamma   90.00
#
_symmetry.space_group_name_H-M   'P 1'
#
loop_
_entity.id
_entity.type
_entity.pdbx_description
1 polymer ?
#
loop_
_entity_poly.entity_id
_entity_poly.type
_entity_poly.pdbx_seq_one_letter_code
_entity_poly.pdbx_strand_id
1 'polypeptide(L)'
;MFGHHLVRAILWTLSSVHINYANYWLSGLELTQQQAEVMGLPNFEKQDKEAEGLKTARQILDIVSDYKVPVICFDELDNLEVNEYGFVLAQVVASLVKDLYNSLKRGVFLLAMYPPTWKEQIRALPDAEAVMDRLLSEQLDKQPLKLNNLNSDDIVAIVSQWLKVFYEENQVTPSHPVYPFNETKLREFGRSKPTVRSILKWCAENFGNSPIINPVEECYQNELENIESSIDELMEDNNAISNSLRFAFSSLVGETLEEVKIEAIQDIEAKSADKGYLDFKIIGNDSTVKIGVDVIQQSSGAYIGAALKRLIKYEEFDITRGCLVRSKKINPKASVPNECLKILLHEQGGEWVMLQSQDIKPLLAIWSVYSCESYELTKEQIFDFIKEEQIAINNPLVREILSEPSGEQPDDLTDDDLPISIPQTFDSSADDFDLNLSLAN
;
A
#
# COMPACT_ATOMS: atom_id res chain seq x y z
N MET A 1 26.12 -41.88 37.22
CA MET A 1 25.69 -41.84 38.63
C MET A 1 25.60 -40.37 39.00
N PHE A 2 24.40 -39.79 39.06
CA PHE A 2 24.22 -38.35 39.25
C PHE A 2 24.82 -37.91 40.60
N GLY A 3 25.44 -36.73 40.64
CA GLY A 3 25.91 -36.16 41.90
C GLY A 3 24.73 -35.97 42.85
N HIS A 4 24.75 -36.65 44.00
CA HIS A 4 23.69 -36.60 45.01
C HIS A 4 23.30 -35.16 45.42
N HIS A 5 24.24 -34.21 45.33
CA HIS A 5 24.02 -32.79 45.61
C HIS A 5 23.24 -32.06 44.51
N LEU A 6 23.40 -32.41 43.23
CA LEU A 6 22.67 -31.78 42.13
C LEU A 6 21.18 -32.12 42.20
N VAL A 7 20.85 -33.39 42.38
CA VAL A 7 19.44 -33.83 42.55
C VAL A 7 18.82 -33.14 43.75
N ARG A 8 19.57 -33.01 44.85
CA ARG A 8 19.13 -32.30 46.06
C ARG A 8 18.87 -30.81 45.79
N ALA A 9 19.77 -30.13 45.07
CA ALA A 9 19.58 -28.73 44.69
C ALA A 9 18.35 -28.55 43.78
N ILE A 10 18.12 -29.44 42.82
CA ILE A 10 16.93 -29.44 41.97
C ILE A 10 15.66 -29.63 42.81
N LEU A 11 15.65 -30.55 43.78
CA LEU A 11 14.49 -30.73 44.65
C LEU A 11 14.21 -29.49 45.51
N TRP A 12 15.23 -28.76 45.93
CA TRP A 12 15.06 -27.50 46.67
C TRP A 12 14.41 -26.39 45.84
N THR A 13 14.47 -26.42 44.51
CA THR A 13 13.75 -25.44 43.67
C THR A 13 12.23 -25.58 43.78
N LEU A 14 11.73 -26.72 44.26
CA LEU A 14 10.31 -26.95 44.53
C LEU A 14 9.85 -26.35 45.88
N SER A 15 10.78 -25.88 46.72
CA SER A 15 10.48 -25.25 48.00
C SER A 15 10.31 -23.74 47.84
N SER A 16 9.15 -23.21 48.17
CA SER A 16 8.90 -21.74 48.17
C SER A 16 9.85 -20.96 49.07
N VAL A 17 10.41 -21.60 50.11
CA VAL A 17 11.32 -20.97 51.07
C VAL A 17 12.78 -20.98 50.59
N HIS A 18 13.19 -22.02 49.84
CA HIS A 18 14.60 -22.24 49.49
C HIS A 18 14.92 -22.08 48.00
N ILE A 19 13.91 -21.82 47.16
CA ILE A 19 14.06 -21.71 45.70
C ILE A 19 15.17 -20.73 45.27
N ASN A 20 15.27 -19.56 45.91
CA ASN A 20 16.28 -18.57 45.56
C ASN A 20 17.70 -19.05 45.87
N TYR A 21 17.90 -19.72 47.01
CA TYR A 21 19.19 -20.29 47.38
C TYR A 21 19.56 -21.49 46.50
N ALA A 22 18.57 -22.31 46.13
CA ALA A 22 18.79 -23.42 45.20
C ALA A 22 19.22 -22.91 43.82
N ASN A 23 18.56 -21.87 43.31
CA ASN A 23 18.91 -21.23 42.05
C ASN A 23 20.31 -20.59 42.10
N TYR A 24 20.67 -19.95 43.23
CA TYR A 24 22.02 -19.39 43.41
C TYR A 24 23.08 -20.48 43.36
N TRP A 25 22.89 -21.57 44.10
CA TRP A 25 23.84 -22.68 44.12
C TRP A 25 23.96 -23.37 42.75
N LEU A 26 22.83 -23.62 42.07
CA LEU A 26 22.80 -24.18 40.70
C LEU A 26 23.47 -23.27 39.67
N SER A 27 23.48 -21.96 39.91
CA SER A 27 24.18 -20.97 39.08
C SER A 27 25.68 -20.85 39.43
N GLY A 28 26.18 -21.68 40.34
CA GLY A 28 27.58 -21.66 40.79
C GLY A 28 27.89 -20.51 41.77
N LEU A 29 26.88 -19.87 42.35
CA LEU A 29 27.07 -18.83 43.36
C LEU A 29 27.21 -19.44 44.76
N GLU A 30 27.99 -18.76 45.60
CA GLU A 30 28.21 -19.18 46.99
C GLU A 30 26.95 -18.97 47.82
N LEU A 31 26.68 -19.92 48.70
CA LEU A 31 25.70 -19.77 49.77
C LEU A 31 26.43 -19.35 51.05
N THR A 32 25.69 -18.75 51.99
CA THR A 32 26.23 -18.66 53.36
C THR A 32 26.41 -20.08 53.90
N GLN A 33 27.42 -20.28 54.76
CA GLN A 33 27.70 -21.59 55.34
C GLN A 33 26.47 -22.20 56.03
N GLN A 34 25.73 -21.39 56.77
CA GLN A 34 24.49 -21.81 57.43
C GLN A 34 23.41 -22.29 56.44
N GLN A 35 23.25 -21.61 55.30
CA GLN A 35 22.29 -22.02 54.26
C GLN A 35 22.73 -23.30 53.54
N ALA A 36 24.03 -23.40 53.23
CA ALA A 36 24.61 -24.60 52.61
C ALA A 36 24.41 -25.84 53.49
N GLU A 37 24.65 -25.72 54.80
CA GLU A 37 24.42 -26.78 55.79
C GLU A 37 22.94 -27.17 55.89
N VAL A 38 22.03 -26.20 55.99
CA VAL A 38 20.57 -26.44 56.02
C VAL A 38 20.09 -27.16 54.78
N MET A 39 20.60 -26.78 53.61
CA MET A 39 20.22 -27.37 52.33
C MET A 39 21.00 -28.65 52.01
N GLY A 40 22.01 -29.00 52.82
CA GLY A 40 22.89 -30.13 52.60
C GLY A 40 23.65 -30.06 51.26
N LEU A 41 24.01 -28.84 50.85
CA LEU A 41 24.77 -28.52 49.64
C LEU A 41 26.19 -28.11 50.02
N PRO A 42 27.22 -28.49 49.24
CA PRO A 42 28.59 -28.07 49.52
C PRO A 42 28.78 -26.58 49.25
N ASN A 43 29.67 -25.93 50.00
CA ASN A 43 30.14 -24.58 49.72
C ASN A 43 31.62 -24.68 49.32
N PHE A 44 31.93 -24.41 48.05
CA PHE A 44 33.27 -24.62 47.51
C PHE A 44 34.16 -23.41 47.76
N GLU A 45 35.45 -23.63 48.02
CA GLU A 45 36.45 -22.55 48.09
C GLU A 45 36.68 -21.94 46.70
N LYS A 46 37.13 -20.68 46.64
CA LYS A 46 37.26 -19.91 45.38
C LYS A 46 38.09 -20.60 44.29
N GLN A 47 39.06 -21.44 44.65
CA GLN A 47 39.95 -22.11 43.68
C GLN A 47 39.29 -23.29 42.95
N ASP A 48 38.29 -23.95 43.54
CA ASP A 48 37.61 -25.12 42.93
C ASP A 48 36.29 -24.76 42.24
N LYS A 49 35.88 -23.48 42.33
CA LYS A 49 34.56 -23.00 41.92
C LYS A 49 34.28 -23.18 40.44
N GLU A 50 35.26 -22.91 39.57
CA GLU A 50 35.09 -23.03 38.12
C GLU A 50 35.01 -24.49 37.66
N ALA A 51 35.85 -25.36 38.24
CA ALA A 51 35.85 -26.78 37.94
C ALA A 51 34.54 -27.45 38.38
N GLU A 52 34.06 -27.15 39.60
CA GLU A 52 32.78 -27.67 40.10
C GLU A 52 31.58 -27.04 39.38
N GLY A 53 31.67 -25.77 38.96
CA GLY A 53 30.68 -25.12 38.12
C GLY A 53 30.53 -25.82 36.76
N LEU A 54 31.64 -26.09 36.07
CA LEU A 54 31.66 -26.81 34.81
C LEU A 54 31.12 -28.25 34.97
N LYS A 55 31.51 -28.94 36.04
CA LYS A 55 31.01 -30.28 36.37
C LYS A 55 29.51 -30.28 36.63
N THR A 56 29.00 -29.28 37.35
CA THR A 56 27.57 -29.10 37.61
C THR A 56 26.82 -28.84 36.31
N ALA A 57 27.32 -27.94 35.47
CA ALA A 57 26.75 -27.67 34.14
C ALA A 57 26.72 -28.92 33.26
N ARG A 58 27.80 -29.71 33.24
CA ARG A 58 27.87 -31.01 32.53
C ARG A 58 26.80 -31.98 33.01
N GLN A 59 26.62 -32.12 34.33
CA GLN A 59 25.61 -33.02 34.89
C GLN A 59 24.18 -32.54 34.60
N ILE A 60 23.93 -31.22 34.65
CA ILE A 60 22.62 -30.65 34.27
C ILE A 60 22.34 -30.94 32.80
N LEU A 61 23.28 -30.66 31.91
CA LEU A 61 23.13 -30.90 30.48
C LEU A 61 22.95 -32.38 30.16
N ASP A 62 23.64 -33.28 30.86
CA ASP A 62 23.45 -34.73 30.74
C ASP A 62 22.01 -35.14 31.12
N ILE A 63 21.50 -34.67 32.26
CA ILE A 63 20.10 -34.90 32.67
C ILE A 63 19.14 -34.34 31.62
N VAL A 64 19.34 -33.10 31.16
CA VAL A 64 18.48 -32.49 30.14
C VAL A 64 18.52 -33.31 28.86
N SER A 65 19.69 -33.82 28.48
CA SER A 65 19.86 -34.69 27.31
C SER A 65 19.06 -35.99 27.43
N ASP A 66 18.78 -36.49 28.63
CA ASP A 66 17.92 -37.67 28.82
C ASP A 66 16.44 -37.42 28.48
N TYR A 67 15.99 -36.17 28.42
CA TYR A 67 14.59 -35.82 28.15
C TYR A 67 14.35 -35.00 26.88
N LYS A 68 15.32 -34.17 26.49
CA LYS A 68 15.26 -33.28 25.33
C LYS A 68 16.60 -33.31 24.58
N VAL A 69 16.63 -32.71 23.38
CA VAL A 69 17.87 -32.50 22.64
C VAL A 69 18.32 -31.05 22.90
N PRO A 70 19.32 -30.81 23.76
CA PRO A 70 19.85 -29.47 23.97
C PRO A 70 20.55 -28.97 22.69
N VAL A 71 20.25 -27.73 22.29
CA VAL A 71 20.96 -27.02 21.23
C VAL A 71 21.79 -25.93 21.90
N ILE A 72 23.12 -26.02 21.77
CA ILE A 72 24.06 -25.11 22.42
C ILE A 72 24.83 -24.37 21.33
N CYS A 73 24.62 -23.06 21.27
CA CYS A 73 25.23 -22.18 20.27
C CYS A 73 26.35 -21.37 20.92
N PHE A 74 27.52 -21.39 20.29
CA PHE A 74 28.64 -20.53 20.62
C PHE A 74 28.85 -19.57 19.45
N ASP A 75 28.60 -18.29 19.70
CA ASP A 75 28.81 -17.19 18.76
C ASP A 75 30.02 -16.35 19.19
N GLU A 76 30.50 -15.47 18.31
CA GLU A 76 31.58 -14.51 18.56
C GLU A 76 32.90 -15.15 19.03
N LEU A 77 33.25 -16.32 18.48
CA LEU A 77 34.46 -17.06 18.84
C LEU A 77 35.76 -16.44 18.32
N ASP A 78 35.66 -15.42 17.47
CA ASP A 78 36.78 -14.78 16.77
C ASP A 78 37.61 -13.81 17.64
N ASN A 79 37.41 -13.81 18.96
CA ASN A 79 38.21 -13.01 19.89
C ASN A 79 39.65 -13.56 19.95
N LEU A 80 40.62 -12.66 19.77
CA LEU A 80 42.06 -12.95 19.80
C LEU A 80 42.66 -12.84 21.21
N GLU A 81 41.88 -12.47 22.22
CA GLU A 81 42.33 -12.46 23.60
C GLU A 81 42.75 -13.86 24.04
N VAL A 82 43.92 -13.91 24.67
CA VAL A 82 44.57 -15.14 25.10
C VAL A 82 44.47 -15.22 26.61
N ASN A 83 44.10 -16.39 27.13
CA ASN A 83 44.07 -16.63 28.56
C ASN A 83 45.48 -16.79 29.16
N GLU A 84 45.57 -16.93 30.49
CA GLU A 84 46.83 -17.10 31.22
C GLU A 84 47.65 -18.33 30.78
N TYR A 85 47.04 -19.27 30.05
CA TYR A 85 47.64 -20.50 29.56
C TYR A 85 48.01 -20.46 28.07
N GLY A 86 47.84 -19.32 27.40
CA GLY A 86 48.21 -19.18 26.00
C GLY A 86 47.13 -19.62 24.99
N PHE A 87 45.90 -19.90 25.43
CA PHE A 87 44.80 -20.31 24.55
C PHE A 87 43.83 -19.16 24.25
N VAL A 88 43.40 -19.08 23.00
CA VAL A 88 42.32 -18.18 22.55
C VAL A 88 40.94 -18.76 22.86
N LEU A 89 39.91 -17.92 22.88
CA LEU A 89 38.53 -18.31 23.18
C LEU A 89 38.05 -19.50 22.33
N ALA A 90 38.27 -19.44 21.01
CA ALA A 90 37.86 -20.52 20.10
C ALA A 90 38.47 -21.88 20.47
N GLN A 91 39.74 -21.90 20.91
CA GLN A 91 40.46 -23.11 21.30
C GLN A 91 39.91 -23.71 22.61
N VAL A 92 39.62 -22.84 23.58
CA VAL A 92 39.01 -23.25 24.86
C VAL A 92 37.62 -23.82 24.61
N VAL A 93 36.79 -23.12 23.82
CA VAL A 93 35.43 -23.56 23.49
C VAL A 93 35.44 -24.85 22.69
N ALA A 94 36.31 -25.01 21.69
CA ALA A 94 36.39 -26.25 20.92
C ALA A 94 36.80 -27.45 21.77
N SER A 95 37.72 -27.24 22.74
CA SER A 95 38.10 -28.27 23.72
C SER A 95 36.94 -28.61 24.66
N LEU A 96 36.21 -27.60 25.12
CA LEU A 96 34.99 -27.78 25.92
C LEU A 96 33.93 -28.58 25.14
N VAL A 97 33.69 -28.24 23.87
CA VAL A 97 32.71 -28.95 23.03
C VAL A 97 33.13 -30.40 22.79
N LYS A 98 34.41 -30.69 22.57
CA LYS A 98 34.93 -32.07 22.52
C LYS A 98 34.56 -32.85 23.79
N ASP A 99 34.80 -32.26 24.96
CA ASP A 99 34.48 -32.89 26.24
C ASP A 99 32.98 -33.09 26.43
N LEU A 100 32.18 -32.06 26.10
CA LEU A 100 30.73 -32.11 26.20
C LEU A 100 30.14 -33.16 25.27
N TYR A 101 30.59 -33.21 24.02
CA TYR A 101 30.17 -34.21 23.02
C TYR A 101 30.37 -35.64 23.52
N ASN A 102 31.51 -35.91 24.19
CA ASN A 102 31.77 -37.23 24.74
C ASN A 102 30.94 -37.54 26.00
N SER A 103 30.42 -36.52 26.68
CA SER A 103 29.68 -36.66 27.94
C SER A 103 28.16 -36.70 27.78
N LEU A 104 27.61 -36.01 26.77
CA LEU A 104 26.17 -35.93 26.55
C LEU A 104 25.67 -37.10 25.71
N LYS A 105 24.50 -37.65 26.05
CA LYS A 105 23.89 -38.73 25.25
C LYS A 105 23.31 -38.24 23.92
N ARG A 106 22.77 -37.02 23.90
CA ARG A 106 22.27 -36.35 22.70
C ARG A 106 22.33 -34.84 22.85
N GLY A 107 22.64 -34.14 21.78
CA GLY A 107 22.73 -32.68 21.75
C GLY A 107 23.26 -32.20 20.42
N VAL A 108 23.04 -30.91 20.12
CA VAL A 108 23.56 -30.24 18.93
C VAL A 108 24.41 -29.07 19.37
N PHE A 109 25.64 -29.00 18.85
CA PHE A 109 26.53 -27.86 19.05
C PHE A 109 26.63 -27.06 17.75
N LEU A 110 26.40 -25.76 17.84
CA LEU A 110 26.58 -24.83 16.72
C LEU A 110 27.67 -23.83 17.10
N LEU A 111 28.76 -23.81 16.35
CA LEU A 111 29.85 -22.88 16.55
C LEU A 111 29.92 -21.95 15.33
N ALA A 112 29.80 -20.65 15.56
CA ALA A 112 29.96 -19.64 14.53
C ALA A 112 31.32 -18.96 14.69
N MET A 113 32.08 -18.91 13.59
CA MET A 113 33.39 -18.28 13.54
C MET A 113 33.75 -17.92 12.09
N TYR A 114 34.68 -16.98 11.91
CA TYR A 114 35.24 -16.66 10.62
C TYR A 114 36.18 -17.78 10.10
N PRO A 115 36.33 -17.91 8.77
CA PRO A 115 37.24 -18.89 8.17
C PRO A 115 38.70 -18.86 8.68
N PRO A 116 39.31 -17.70 9.00
CA PRO A 116 40.65 -17.65 9.59
C PRO A 116 40.71 -18.33 10.95
N THR A 117 39.76 -18.06 11.85
CA THR A 117 39.67 -18.68 13.18
C THR A 117 39.63 -20.21 13.10
N TRP A 118 38.81 -20.75 12.18
CA TRP A 118 38.78 -22.18 11.91
C TRP A 118 40.15 -22.72 11.45
N LYS A 119 40.80 -22.05 10.50
CA LYS A 119 42.05 -22.51 9.88
C LYS A 119 43.28 -22.36 10.78
N GLU A 120 43.34 -21.27 11.54
CA GLU A 120 44.55 -20.83 12.24
C GLU A 120 44.50 -21.14 13.73
N GLN A 121 43.32 -21.26 14.33
CA GLN A 121 43.18 -21.50 15.77
C GLN A 121 42.69 -22.92 16.06
N ILE A 122 41.58 -23.34 15.45
CA ILE A 122 40.99 -24.67 15.71
C ILE A 122 41.86 -25.79 15.13
N ARG A 123 42.25 -25.67 13.85
CA ARG A 123 43.12 -26.67 13.20
C ARG A 123 44.55 -26.70 13.73
N ALA A 124 44.98 -25.65 14.44
CA ALA A 124 46.30 -25.57 15.04
C ALA A 124 46.37 -26.20 16.45
N LEU A 125 45.24 -26.69 17.00
CA LEU A 125 45.23 -27.38 18.29
C LEU A 125 46.10 -28.65 18.24
N PRO A 126 46.81 -28.99 19.33
CA PRO A 126 47.55 -30.25 19.44
C PRO A 126 46.68 -31.49 19.18
N ASP A 127 45.43 -31.46 19.65
CA ASP A 127 44.42 -32.52 19.45
C ASP A 127 43.40 -32.17 18.35
N ALA A 128 43.78 -31.39 17.34
CA ALA A 128 42.86 -30.86 16.33
C ALA A 128 42.04 -31.95 15.62
N GLU A 129 42.65 -33.09 15.28
CA GLU A 129 41.92 -34.20 14.64
C GLU A 129 40.78 -34.71 15.52
N ALA A 130 41.06 -34.91 16.81
CA ALA A 130 40.05 -35.36 17.75
C ALA A 130 38.92 -34.32 17.87
N VAL A 131 39.25 -33.04 18.00
CA VAL A 131 38.24 -31.96 18.05
C VAL A 131 37.40 -31.92 16.78
N MET A 132 38.03 -31.97 15.60
CA MET A 132 37.36 -31.90 14.30
C MET A 132 36.40 -33.07 14.07
N ASP A 133 36.77 -34.29 14.44
CA ASP A 133 35.88 -35.46 14.28
C ASP A 133 34.57 -35.32 15.07
N ARG A 134 34.54 -34.52 16.15
CA ARG A 134 33.31 -34.24 16.91
C ARG A 134 32.57 -33.03 16.35
N LEU A 135 33.28 -31.94 16.05
CA LEU A 135 32.65 -30.72 15.51
C LEU A 135 32.01 -30.94 14.13
N LEU A 136 32.54 -31.89 13.35
CA LEU A 136 32.14 -32.15 11.98
C LEU A 136 31.52 -33.55 11.82
N SER A 137 31.00 -34.15 12.90
CA SER A 137 30.48 -35.53 12.88
C SER A 137 29.38 -35.74 11.83
N GLU A 138 28.60 -34.69 11.54
CA GLU A 138 27.49 -34.73 10.58
C GLU A 138 27.89 -34.30 9.15
N GLN A 139 29.14 -33.88 8.91
CA GLN A 139 29.59 -33.36 7.61
C GLN A 139 30.41 -34.41 6.85
N LEU A 140 29.88 -34.89 5.72
CA LEU A 140 30.50 -35.94 4.90
C LEU A 140 31.88 -35.55 4.35
N ASP A 141 32.09 -34.28 4.04
CA ASP A 141 33.34 -33.74 3.49
C ASP A 141 34.33 -33.27 4.57
N LYS A 142 33.97 -33.43 5.85
CA LYS A 142 34.70 -32.91 7.01
C LYS A 142 35.05 -31.42 6.84
N GLN A 143 34.15 -30.61 6.29
CA GLN A 143 34.27 -29.16 6.27
C GLN A 143 33.15 -28.49 7.06
N PRO A 144 33.41 -27.33 7.69
CA PRO A 144 32.35 -26.52 8.26
C PRO A 144 31.37 -26.03 7.19
N LEU A 145 30.11 -25.83 7.60
CA LEU A 145 29.12 -25.15 6.77
C LEU A 145 29.58 -23.72 6.47
N LYS A 146 29.77 -23.42 5.18
CA LYS A 146 30.22 -22.10 4.74
C LYS A 146 29.03 -21.22 4.42
N LEU A 147 28.92 -20.09 5.11
CA LEU A 147 28.02 -19.01 4.74
C LEU A 147 28.64 -18.19 3.60
N ASN A 148 27.89 -18.04 2.51
CA ASN A 148 28.31 -17.22 1.38
C ASN A 148 27.84 -15.78 1.58
N ASN A 149 28.57 -14.84 0.97
CA ASN A 149 28.10 -13.47 0.89
C ASN A 149 26.87 -13.40 -0.01
N LEU A 150 25.97 -12.48 0.31
CA LEU A 150 24.76 -12.24 -0.48
C LEU A 150 25.12 -11.68 -1.86
N ASN A 151 24.44 -12.18 -2.88
CA ASN A 151 24.46 -11.65 -4.23
C ASN A 151 23.20 -10.80 -4.51
N SER A 152 23.13 -10.13 -5.66
CA SER A 152 22.00 -9.26 -6.03
C SER A 152 20.64 -9.96 -6.02
N ASP A 153 20.56 -11.24 -6.39
CA ASP A 153 19.31 -12.02 -6.37
C ASP A 153 18.92 -12.39 -4.93
N ASP A 154 19.90 -12.75 -4.09
CA ASP A 154 19.66 -13.08 -2.68
C ASP A 154 19.04 -11.89 -1.93
N ILE A 155 19.46 -10.66 -2.25
CA ILE A 155 18.90 -9.44 -1.64
C ILE A 155 17.44 -9.28 -1.99
N VAL A 156 17.09 -9.39 -3.27
CA VAL A 156 15.70 -9.29 -3.72
C VAL A 156 14.86 -10.36 -3.04
N ALA A 157 15.34 -11.60 -2.98
CA ALA A 157 14.64 -12.69 -2.32
C ALA A 157 14.42 -12.43 -0.82
N ILE A 158 15.43 -11.95 -0.10
CA ILE A 158 15.32 -11.62 1.34
C ILE A 158 14.30 -10.51 1.56
N VAL A 159 14.40 -9.41 0.81
CA VAL A 159 13.50 -8.24 0.97
C VAL A 159 12.07 -8.62 0.60
N SER A 160 11.87 -9.33 -0.51
CA SER A 160 10.54 -9.83 -0.90
C SER A 160 9.93 -10.76 0.14
N GLN A 161 10.71 -11.69 0.69
CA GLN A 161 10.20 -12.61 1.71
C GLN A 161 9.82 -11.87 3.00
N TRP A 162 10.60 -10.86 3.38
CA TRP A 162 10.33 -10.07 4.59
C TRP A 162 9.06 -9.22 4.43
N LEU A 163 8.90 -8.57 3.28
CA LEU A 163 7.71 -7.78 2.96
C LEU A 163 6.46 -8.64 2.76
N LYS A 164 6.62 -9.84 2.20
CA LYS A 164 5.50 -10.79 2.00
C LYS A 164 4.77 -11.08 3.31
N VAL A 165 5.51 -11.30 4.40
CA VAL A 165 4.92 -11.53 5.74
C VAL A 165 4.07 -10.32 6.15
N PHE A 166 4.60 -9.12 6.00
CA PHE A 166 3.87 -7.88 6.30
C PHE A 166 2.60 -7.73 5.46
N TYR A 167 2.66 -7.99 4.16
CA TYR A 167 1.51 -7.88 3.27
C TYR A 167 0.44 -8.92 3.55
N GLU A 168 0.83 -10.16 3.84
CA GLU A 168 -0.10 -11.23 4.22
C GLU A 168 -0.80 -10.91 5.55
N GLU A 169 -0.07 -10.40 6.55
CA GLU A 169 -0.63 -10.02 7.86
C GLU A 169 -1.62 -8.84 7.76
N ASN A 170 -1.36 -7.90 6.85
CA ASN A 170 -2.17 -6.67 6.69
C ASN A 170 -3.21 -6.76 5.56
N GLN A 171 -3.30 -7.88 4.84
CA GLN A 171 -4.22 -8.09 3.71
C GLN A 171 -4.09 -7.04 2.59
N VAL A 172 -2.88 -6.54 2.36
CA VAL A 172 -2.59 -5.55 1.30
C VAL A 172 -1.90 -6.25 0.14
N THR A 173 -2.34 -5.98 -1.09
CA THR A 173 -1.67 -6.49 -2.30
C THR A 173 -0.68 -5.45 -2.82
N PRO A 174 0.64 -5.72 -2.79
CA PRO A 174 1.62 -4.78 -3.33
C PRO A 174 1.61 -4.80 -4.86
N SER A 175 1.96 -3.67 -5.48
CA SER A 175 2.14 -3.55 -6.94
C SER A 175 3.26 -4.45 -7.49
N HIS A 176 4.29 -4.71 -6.68
CA HIS A 176 5.36 -5.66 -6.98
C HIS A 176 6.01 -6.23 -5.71
N PRO A 177 6.73 -7.37 -5.78
CA PRO A 177 7.19 -8.12 -4.60
C PRO A 177 8.15 -7.38 -3.65
N VAL A 178 8.79 -6.32 -4.11
CA VAL A 178 9.70 -5.48 -3.31
C VAL A 178 9.15 -4.08 -3.00
N TYR A 179 7.88 -3.80 -3.27
CA TYR A 179 7.27 -2.49 -2.94
C TYR A 179 7.46 -2.22 -1.44
N PRO A 180 7.75 -0.99 -0.98
CA PRO A 180 7.90 0.27 -1.73
C PRO A 180 9.29 0.52 -2.35
N PHE A 181 10.19 -0.47 -2.34
CA PHE A 181 11.57 -0.27 -2.81
C PHE A 181 11.72 -0.46 -4.32
N ASN A 182 12.71 0.20 -4.91
CA ASN A 182 13.09 -0.03 -6.30
C ASN A 182 14.01 -1.26 -6.42
N GLU A 183 13.59 -2.28 -7.18
CA GLU A 183 14.36 -3.52 -7.37
C GLU A 183 15.76 -3.28 -7.94
N THR A 184 15.91 -2.35 -8.90
CA THR A 184 17.20 -2.01 -9.50
C THR A 184 18.17 -1.47 -8.47
N LYS A 185 17.71 -0.60 -7.56
CA LYS A 185 18.54 -0.07 -6.45
C LYS A 185 18.96 -1.18 -5.49
N LEU A 186 18.06 -2.11 -5.15
CA LEU A 186 18.38 -3.27 -4.32
C LEU A 186 19.43 -4.18 -4.97
N ARG A 187 19.29 -4.45 -6.28
CA ARG A 187 20.24 -5.25 -7.05
C ARG A 187 21.62 -4.58 -7.14
N GLU A 188 21.65 -3.26 -7.34
CA GLU A 188 22.89 -2.48 -7.34
C GLU A 188 23.59 -2.53 -5.98
N PHE A 189 22.84 -2.33 -4.89
CA PHE A 189 23.36 -2.49 -3.54
C PHE A 189 23.99 -3.89 -3.33
N GLY A 190 23.39 -4.94 -3.92
CA GLY A 190 23.91 -6.31 -3.87
C GLY A 190 25.25 -6.54 -4.55
N ARG A 191 25.68 -5.66 -5.46
CA ARG A 191 27.03 -5.74 -6.03
C ARG A 191 28.12 -5.50 -4.98
N SER A 192 27.81 -4.77 -3.92
CA SER A 192 28.73 -4.54 -2.79
C SER A 192 28.87 -5.75 -1.85
N LYS A 193 28.10 -6.82 -2.07
CA LYS A 193 28.04 -8.03 -1.22
C LYS A 193 27.78 -7.69 0.25
N PRO A 194 26.67 -6.98 0.55
CA PRO A 194 26.37 -6.53 1.92
C PRO A 194 25.99 -7.71 2.83
N THR A 195 26.00 -7.45 4.13
CA THR A 195 25.41 -8.37 5.12
C THR A 195 23.89 -8.22 5.15
N VAL A 196 23.17 -9.23 5.65
CA VAL A 196 21.72 -9.14 5.91
C VAL A 196 21.38 -7.91 6.75
N ARG A 197 22.17 -7.65 7.81
CA ARG A 197 21.97 -6.49 8.69
C ARG A 197 22.11 -5.17 7.95
N SER A 198 23.09 -5.06 7.04
CA SER A 198 23.28 -3.87 6.20
C SER A 198 22.10 -3.65 5.26
N ILE A 199 21.54 -4.73 4.70
CA ILE A 199 20.34 -4.65 3.84
C ILE A 199 19.14 -4.16 4.64
N LEU A 200 18.85 -4.77 5.79
CA LEU A 200 17.73 -4.36 6.62
C LEU A 200 17.86 -2.91 7.09
N LYS A 201 19.07 -2.47 7.43
CA LYS A 201 19.34 -1.07 7.75
C LYS A 201 19.10 -0.15 6.55
N TRP A 202 19.58 -0.51 5.36
CA TRP A 202 19.32 0.24 4.14
C TRP A 202 17.81 0.34 3.86
N CYS A 203 17.07 -0.77 4.00
CA CYS A 203 15.63 -0.79 3.84
C CYS A 203 14.96 0.17 4.83
N ALA A 204 15.34 0.14 6.11
CA ALA A 204 14.79 1.05 7.12
C ALA A 204 15.09 2.53 6.80
N GLU A 205 16.29 2.84 6.31
CA GLU A 205 16.70 4.20 5.94
C GLU A 205 16.04 4.70 4.64
N ASN A 206 15.58 3.80 3.77
CA ASN A 206 14.98 4.11 2.48
C ASN A 206 13.47 3.82 2.44
N PHE A 207 12.89 3.42 3.56
CA PHE A 207 11.45 3.19 3.70
C PHE A 207 10.73 4.55 3.66
N GLY A 208 9.86 4.77 2.68
CA GLY A 208 9.19 6.06 2.47
C GLY A 208 9.97 7.07 1.61
N ASN A 209 11.18 6.73 1.13
CA ASN A 209 11.91 7.52 0.12
C ASN A 209 11.56 7.10 -1.32
N SER A 210 10.35 6.55 -1.52
CA SER A 210 9.75 6.49 -2.85
C SER A 210 9.75 7.90 -3.44
N PRO A 211 9.87 8.08 -4.76
CA PRO A 211 9.53 9.37 -5.35
C PRO A 211 8.17 9.78 -4.77
N ILE A 212 8.04 11.03 -4.34
CA ILE A 212 6.77 11.58 -3.86
C ILE A 212 5.80 11.41 -5.02
N ILE A 213 5.05 10.30 -5.02
CA ILE A 213 3.86 10.17 -5.85
C ILE A 213 2.92 11.19 -5.24
N ASN A 214 2.54 12.20 -6.02
CA ASN A 214 1.55 13.15 -5.55
C ASN A 214 0.30 12.31 -5.21
N PRO A 215 -0.16 12.26 -3.95
CA PRO A 215 -1.24 11.35 -3.57
C PRO A 215 -2.54 11.67 -4.33
N VAL A 216 -2.68 12.91 -4.82
CA VAL A 216 -3.76 13.32 -5.72
C VAL A 216 -3.63 12.65 -7.09
N GLU A 217 -2.42 12.52 -7.63
CA GLU A 217 -2.16 11.91 -8.93
C GLU A 217 -2.59 10.44 -8.95
N GLU A 218 -2.27 9.66 -7.91
CA GLU A 218 -2.69 8.25 -7.82
C GLU A 218 -4.22 8.13 -7.77
N CYS A 219 -4.88 8.94 -6.94
CA CYS A 219 -6.34 8.95 -6.84
C CYS A 219 -6.97 9.40 -8.16
N TYR A 220 -6.40 10.40 -8.83
CA TYR A 220 -6.87 10.90 -10.12
C TYR A 220 -6.75 9.85 -11.23
N GLN A 221 -5.63 9.12 -11.31
CA GLN A 221 -5.47 8.04 -12.29
C GLN A 221 -6.47 6.90 -12.04
N ASN A 222 -6.69 6.52 -10.78
CA ASN A 222 -7.70 5.52 -10.44
C ASN A 222 -9.12 5.96 -10.83
N GLU A 223 -9.48 7.23 -10.56
CA GLU A 223 -10.78 7.78 -10.96
C GLU A 223 -10.92 7.89 -12.49
N LEU A 224 -9.85 8.23 -13.21
CA LEU A 224 -9.83 8.21 -14.67
C LEU A 224 -10.17 6.83 -15.23
N GLU A 225 -9.55 5.76 -14.70
CA GLU A 225 -9.85 4.38 -15.11
C GLU A 225 -11.30 3.99 -14.78
N ASN A 226 -11.79 4.36 -13.59
CA ASN A 226 -13.17 4.10 -13.20
C ASN A 226 -14.17 4.81 -14.12
N ILE A 227 -13.91 6.07 -14.46
CA ILE A 227 -14.76 6.85 -15.37
C ILE A 227 -14.70 6.30 -16.77
N GLU A 228 -13.54 5.86 -17.26
CA GLU A 228 -13.44 5.21 -18.58
C GLU A 228 -14.41 4.04 -18.70
N SER A 229 -14.55 3.25 -17.62
CA SER A 229 -15.47 2.10 -17.59
C SER A 229 -16.95 2.45 -17.49
N SER A 230 -17.29 3.68 -17.07
CA SER A 230 -18.67 4.13 -16.77
C SER A 230 -19.08 5.38 -17.55
N ILE A 231 -18.28 5.82 -18.52
CA ILE A 231 -18.46 7.12 -19.19
C ILE A 231 -19.80 7.22 -19.92
N ASP A 232 -20.30 6.13 -20.50
CA ASP A 232 -21.57 6.13 -21.23
C ASP A 232 -22.75 6.47 -20.30
N GLU A 233 -22.71 6.00 -19.05
CA GLU A 233 -23.73 6.35 -18.04
C GLU A 233 -23.54 7.78 -17.53
N LEU A 234 -22.29 8.20 -17.28
CA LEU A 234 -21.96 9.54 -16.80
C LEU A 234 -22.28 10.63 -17.82
N MET A 235 -22.22 10.34 -19.12
CA MET A 235 -22.62 11.24 -20.19
C MET A 235 -24.12 11.56 -20.21
N GLU A 236 -24.94 10.80 -19.48
CA GLU A 236 -26.37 11.07 -19.28
C GLU A 236 -26.67 11.78 -17.95
N ASP A 237 -25.69 11.89 -17.04
CA ASP A 237 -25.85 12.51 -15.73
C ASP A 237 -25.54 14.02 -15.78
N ASN A 238 -26.58 14.81 -16.05
CA ASN A 238 -26.50 16.27 -16.04
C ASN A 238 -25.85 16.83 -14.77
N ASN A 239 -26.12 16.26 -13.58
CA ASN A 239 -25.61 16.79 -12.32
C ASN A 239 -24.12 16.50 -12.17
N ALA A 240 -23.65 15.30 -12.54
CA ALA A 240 -22.23 14.98 -12.49
C ALA A 240 -21.43 15.89 -13.44
N ILE A 241 -21.93 16.07 -14.66
CA ILE A 241 -21.32 16.95 -15.67
C ILE A 241 -21.32 18.40 -15.17
N SER A 242 -22.47 18.93 -14.72
CA SER A 242 -22.56 20.33 -14.29
C SER A 242 -21.73 20.63 -13.05
N ASN A 243 -21.68 19.72 -12.07
CA ASN A 243 -20.82 19.87 -10.89
C ASN A 243 -19.33 19.82 -11.26
N SER A 244 -18.93 18.92 -12.16
CA SER A 244 -17.52 18.83 -12.60
C SER A 244 -17.07 20.08 -13.36
N LEU A 245 -17.93 20.64 -14.22
CA LEU A 245 -17.68 21.90 -14.91
C LEU A 245 -17.61 23.06 -13.92
N ARG A 246 -18.56 23.16 -12.99
CA ARG A 246 -18.57 24.20 -11.94
C ARG A 246 -17.30 24.14 -11.09
N PHE A 247 -16.84 22.95 -10.74
CA PHE A 247 -15.60 22.74 -10.00
C PHE A 247 -14.37 23.15 -10.81
N ALA A 248 -14.29 22.74 -12.08
CA ALA A 248 -13.22 23.13 -12.99
C ALA A 248 -13.13 24.66 -13.11
N PHE A 249 -14.25 25.35 -13.34
CA PHE A 249 -14.27 26.81 -13.39
C PHE A 249 -13.93 27.48 -12.06
N SER A 250 -14.31 26.86 -10.93
CA SER A 250 -13.94 27.36 -9.60
C SER A 250 -12.42 27.32 -9.38
N SER A 251 -11.73 26.32 -9.95
CA SER A 251 -10.25 26.24 -9.92
C SER A 251 -9.55 27.30 -10.76
N LEU A 252 -10.27 27.93 -11.68
CA LEU A 252 -9.76 28.96 -12.59
C LEU A 252 -10.09 30.39 -12.15
N VAL A 253 -10.70 30.58 -10.97
CA VAL A 253 -10.98 31.92 -10.43
C VAL A 253 -9.67 32.70 -10.26
N GLY A 254 -9.59 33.87 -10.89
CA GLY A 254 -8.40 34.72 -10.95
C GLY A 254 -7.57 34.57 -12.22
N GLU A 255 -7.76 33.49 -12.98
CA GLU A 255 -7.09 33.25 -14.26
C GLU A 255 -7.83 33.94 -15.42
N THR A 256 -7.14 34.15 -16.54
CA THR A 256 -7.72 34.72 -17.77
C THR A 256 -7.60 33.71 -18.90
N LEU A 257 -8.72 33.36 -19.52
CA LEU A 257 -8.81 32.35 -20.57
C LEU A 257 -9.83 32.80 -21.62
N GLU A 258 -9.49 32.67 -22.91
CA GLU A 258 -10.30 33.17 -24.03
C GLU A 258 -10.83 34.61 -23.83
N GLU A 259 -9.94 35.52 -23.42
CA GLU A 259 -10.23 36.95 -23.15
C GLU A 259 -11.23 37.22 -21.99
N VAL A 260 -11.60 36.17 -21.25
CA VAL A 260 -12.44 36.26 -20.05
C VAL A 260 -11.57 36.05 -18.81
N LYS A 261 -11.42 37.09 -18.00
CA LYS A 261 -10.87 36.97 -16.65
C LYS A 261 -11.97 36.45 -15.73
N ILE A 262 -11.82 35.24 -15.20
CA ILE A 262 -12.82 34.62 -14.33
C ILE A 262 -12.70 35.21 -12.93
N GLU A 263 -13.79 35.74 -12.39
CA GLU A 263 -13.82 36.41 -11.09
C GLU A 263 -14.60 35.62 -10.04
N ALA A 264 -15.68 34.97 -10.45
CA ALA A 264 -16.49 34.15 -9.56
C ALA A 264 -17.37 33.18 -10.34
N ILE A 265 -17.71 32.07 -9.70
CA ILE A 265 -18.75 31.13 -10.13
C ILE A 265 -19.90 31.24 -9.15
N GLN A 266 -21.11 31.49 -9.65
CA GLN A 266 -22.28 31.78 -8.82
C GLN A 266 -23.46 30.89 -9.17
N ASP A 267 -24.27 30.61 -8.17
CA ASP A 267 -25.58 29.99 -8.36
C ASP A 267 -26.57 31.02 -8.93
N ILE A 268 -27.57 30.53 -9.64
CA ILE A 268 -28.62 31.37 -10.23
C ILE A 268 -29.85 31.30 -9.32
N GLU A 269 -30.00 32.31 -8.46
CA GLU A 269 -31.16 32.42 -7.57
C GLU A 269 -32.39 32.91 -8.32
N ALA A 270 -33.27 31.98 -8.70
CA ALA A 270 -34.57 32.35 -9.24
C ALA A 270 -35.59 32.55 -8.09
N LYS A 271 -36.41 33.62 -8.18
CA LYS A 271 -37.45 33.94 -7.18
C LYS A 271 -38.54 32.85 -7.17
N SER A 272 -38.38 31.85 -6.28
CA SER A 272 -39.37 30.87 -5.77
C SER A 272 -40.29 30.08 -6.73
N ALA A 273 -40.46 30.47 -7.99
CA ALA A 273 -41.27 29.79 -9.00
C ALA A 273 -40.45 28.85 -9.91
N ASP A 274 -39.12 28.95 -9.87
CA ASP A 274 -38.25 28.48 -10.96
C ASP A 274 -37.23 27.38 -10.59
N LYS A 275 -37.42 26.66 -9.46
CA LYS A 275 -36.75 25.39 -9.09
C LYS A 275 -35.48 24.98 -9.90
N GLY A 276 -34.41 25.79 -9.84
CA GLY A 276 -33.04 25.43 -10.26
C GLY A 276 -32.87 24.82 -11.66
N TYR A 277 -33.11 25.58 -12.74
CA TYR A 277 -32.97 25.07 -14.11
C TYR A 277 -31.74 25.55 -14.88
N LEU A 278 -30.99 26.53 -14.39
CA LEU A 278 -29.67 26.86 -14.94
C LEU A 278 -28.64 26.39 -13.91
N ASP A 279 -27.62 25.66 -14.35
CA ASP A 279 -26.68 25.00 -13.44
C ASP A 279 -25.83 26.00 -12.65
N PHE A 280 -25.20 26.95 -13.35
CA PHE A 280 -24.39 28.00 -12.74
C PHE A 280 -24.15 29.16 -13.70
N LYS A 281 -23.62 30.27 -13.19
CA LYS A 281 -23.09 31.37 -14.01
C LYS A 281 -21.63 31.66 -13.73
N ILE A 282 -20.89 31.97 -14.79
CA ILE A 282 -19.50 32.43 -14.76
C ILE A 282 -19.51 33.95 -14.81
N ILE A 283 -18.89 34.61 -13.83
CA ILE A 283 -18.72 36.07 -13.79
C ILE A 283 -17.28 36.40 -14.17
N GLY A 284 -17.12 37.31 -15.12
CA GLY A 284 -15.80 37.78 -15.54
C GLY A 284 -15.78 39.22 -16.04
N ASN A 285 -14.57 39.72 -16.26
CA ASN A 285 -14.28 41.05 -16.78
C ASN A 285 -15.03 42.18 -16.04
N ASP A 286 -14.80 42.32 -14.73
CA ASP A 286 -15.44 43.27 -13.83
C ASP A 286 -16.98 43.20 -13.89
N SER A 287 -17.51 41.96 -13.88
CA SER A 287 -18.94 41.66 -14.04
C SER A 287 -19.59 42.11 -15.36
N THR A 288 -18.81 42.46 -16.38
CA THR A 288 -19.35 42.78 -17.73
C THR A 288 -19.66 41.53 -18.54
N VAL A 289 -19.02 40.40 -18.22
CA VAL A 289 -19.30 39.09 -18.81
C VAL A 289 -19.97 38.20 -17.75
N LYS A 290 -21.17 37.72 -18.05
CA LYS A 290 -21.93 36.81 -17.20
C LYS A 290 -22.49 35.67 -18.05
N ILE A 291 -21.81 34.53 -18.06
CA ILE A 291 -22.18 33.39 -18.91
C ILE A 291 -23.05 32.44 -18.08
N GLY A 292 -24.33 32.30 -18.42
CA GLY A 292 -25.20 31.25 -17.87
C GLY A 292 -24.92 29.93 -18.58
N VAL A 293 -24.53 28.91 -17.82
CA VAL A 293 -24.21 27.58 -18.35
C VAL A 293 -25.30 26.60 -17.94
N ASP A 294 -25.76 25.80 -18.89
CA ASP A 294 -26.80 24.78 -18.66
C ASP A 294 -26.46 23.49 -19.42
N VAL A 295 -26.35 22.39 -18.68
CA VAL A 295 -26.04 21.06 -19.20
C VAL A 295 -27.34 20.29 -19.42
N ILE A 296 -27.62 19.94 -20.67
CA ILE A 296 -28.88 19.28 -21.04
C ILE A 296 -28.60 18.02 -21.86
N GLN A 297 -28.55 16.84 -21.23
CA GLN A 297 -28.43 15.55 -21.95
C GLN A 297 -29.76 14.81 -22.12
N GLN A 298 -30.77 15.13 -21.30
CA GLN A 298 -32.10 14.53 -21.39
C GLN A 298 -32.75 14.72 -22.78
N SER A 299 -33.46 13.69 -23.26
CA SER A 299 -34.10 13.68 -24.59
C SER A 299 -35.52 14.26 -24.62
N SER A 300 -36.11 14.57 -23.46
CA SER A 300 -37.49 15.08 -23.39
C SER A 300 -37.60 16.50 -23.94
N GLY A 301 -38.28 16.66 -25.08
CA GLY A 301 -38.48 17.97 -25.72
C GLY A 301 -39.16 19.01 -24.82
N ALA A 302 -39.99 18.60 -23.86
CA ALA A 302 -40.59 19.50 -22.88
C ALA A 302 -39.55 20.05 -21.89
N TYR A 303 -38.61 19.20 -21.45
CA TYR A 303 -37.53 19.60 -20.55
C TYR A 303 -36.53 20.50 -21.28
N ILE A 304 -36.05 20.06 -22.45
CA ILE A 304 -35.12 20.82 -23.30
C ILE A 304 -35.71 22.21 -23.58
N GLY A 305 -36.99 22.28 -23.95
CA GLY A 305 -37.65 23.55 -24.25
C GLY A 305 -37.80 24.46 -23.02
N ALA A 306 -38.01 23.88 -21.83
CA ALA A 306 -38.12 24.66 -20.60
C ALA A 306 -36.76 25.21 -20.14
N ALA A 307 -35.69 24.44 -20.29
CA ALA A 307 -34.33 24.85 -19.97
C ALA A 307 -33.82 25.93 -20.95
N LEU A 308 -33.94 25.70 -22.27
CA LEU A 308 -33.59 26.70 -23.30
C LEU A 308 -34.38 28.00 -23.17
N LYS A 309 -35.69 27.92 -22.84
CA LYS A 309 -36.50 29.12 -22.57
C LYS A 309 -35.93 30.01 -21.50
N ARG A 310 -35.20 29.45 -20.52
CA ARG A 310 -34.58 30.19 -19.43
C ARG A 310 -33.20 30.68 -19.80
N LEU A 311 -32.45 29.85 -20.52
CA LEU A 311 -31.13 30.21 -21.05
C LEU A 311 -31.18 31.46 -21.95
N ILE A 312 -32.33 31.79 -22.55
CA ILE A 312 -32.56 33.02 -23.35
C ILE A 312 -33.15 34.21 -22.56
N LYS A 313 -33.36 34.11 -21.24
CA LYS A 313 -33.90 35.22 -20.42
C LYS A 313 -32.79 35.97 -19.69
N TYR A 314 -31.98 36.70 -20.46
CA TYR A 314 -30.76 37.35 -19.95
C TYR A 314 -31.03 38.32 -18.80
N GLU A 315 -32.07 39.15 -18.91
CA GLU A 315 -32.44 40.11 -17.86
C GLU A 315 -32.96 39.44 -16.58
N GLU A 316 -33.69 38.32 -16.71
CA GLU A 316 -34.29 37.63 -15.55
C GLU A 316 -33.23 36.94 -14.69
N PHE A 317 -32.21 36.37 -15.33
CA PHE A 317 -31.15 35.61 -14.67
C PHE A 317 -29.84 36.38 -14.48
N ASP A 318 -29.80 37.65 -14.88
CA ASP A 318 -28.62 38.50 -14.81
C ASP A 318 -27.41 37.83 -15.51
N ILE A 319 -27.64 37.40 -16.76
CA ILE A 319 -26.60 36.85 -17.65
C ILE A 319 -26.49 37.73 -18.89
N THR A 320 -25.31 37.77 -19.50
CA THR A 320 -25.02 38.48 -20.75
C THR A 320 -24.84 37.52 -21.93
N ARG A 321 -24.70 36.22 -21.65
CA ARG A 321 -24.57 35.15 -22.62
C ARG A 321 -25.15 33.85 -22.05
N GLY A 322 -25.87 33.09 -22.85
CA GLY A 322 -26.29 31.73 -22.55
C GLY A 322 -25.40 30.71 -23.26
N CYS A 323 -25.04 29.62 -22.57
CA CYS A 323 -24.21 28.54 -23.08
C CYS A 323 -24.90 27.19 -22.83
N LEU A 324 -25.32 26.54 -23.91
CA LEU A 324 -25.86 25.18 -23.88
C LEU A 324 -24.71 24.19 -23.98
N VAL A 325 -24.59 23.27 -23.02
CA VAL A 325 -23.65 22.15 -23.10
C VAL A 325 -24.43 20.86 -23.36
N ARG A 326 -24.34 20.32 -24.58
CA ARG A 326 -25.14 19.17 -25.03
C ARG A 326 -24.44 18.33 -26.11
N SER A 327 -24.54 17.00 -26.01
CA SER A 327 -23.95 16.04 -26.99
C SER A 327 -24.93 15.58 -28.09
N LYS A 328 -26.23 15.76 -27.87
CA LYS A 328 -27.32 15.17 -28.66
C LYS A 328 -28.06 16.19 -29.50
N LYS A 329 -28.53 15.81 -30.69
CA LYS A 329 -29.40 16.68 -31.49
C LYS A 329 -30.71 17.00 -30.76
N ILE A 330 -31.26 18.16 -31.06
CA ILE A 330 -32.64 18.51 -30.69
C ILE A 330 -33.53 18.05 -31.83
N ASN A 331 -34.59 17.30 -31.51
CA ASN A 331 -35.52 16.79 -32.52
C ASN A 331 -36.07 17.96 -33.37
N PRO A 332 -35.90 17.95 -34.71
CA PRO A 332 -36.37 19.04 -35.57
C PRO A 332 -37.88 19.31 -35.51
N LYS A 333 -38.68 18.33 -35.05
CA LYS A 333 -40.13 18.47 -34.88
C LYS A 333 -40.52 19.17 -33.58
N ALA A 334 -39.60 19.35 -32.64
CA ALA A 334 -39.86 20.00 -31.36
C ALA A 334 -39.82 21.53 -31.53
N SER A 335 -40.96 22.13 -31.89
CA SER A 335 -41.04 23.57 -32.24
C SER A 335 -40.46 24.49 -31.16
N VAL A 336 -40.83 24.27 -29.90
CA VAL A 336 -40.42 25.12 -28.78
C VAL A 336 -38.90 25.08 -28.54
N PRO A 337 -38.25 23.91 -28.36
CA PRO A 337 -36.79 23.83 -28.29
C PRO A 337 -36.06 24.50 -29.46
N ASN A 338 -36.49 24.24 -30.70
CA ASN A 338 -35.81 24.78 -31.88
C ASN A 338 -35.98 26.31 -32.00
N GLU A 339 -37.14 26.86 -31.63
CA GLU A 339 -37.35 28.31 -31.59
C GLU A 339 -36.44 28.96 -30.53
N CYS A 340 -36.34 28.37 -29.35
CA CYS A 340 -35.46 28.89 -28.29
C CYS A 340 -33.98 28.77 -28.66
N LEU A 341 -33.58 27.66 -29.30
CA LEU A 341 -32.22 27.48 -29.80
C LEU A 341 -31.87 28.54 -30.85
N LYS A 342 -32.78 28.81 -31.79
CA LYS A 342 -32.60 29.85 -32.79
C LYS A 342 -32.40 31.24 -32.15
N ILE A 343 -33.20 31.57 -31.14
CA ILE A 343 -33.07 32.82 -30.37
C ILE A 343 -31.71 32.86 -29.67
N LEU A 344 -31.33 31.78 -29.00
CA LEU A 344 -30.05 31.66 -28.29
C LEU A 344 -28.88 31.96 -29.24
N LEU A 345 -28.77 31.21 -30.34
CA LEU A 345 -27.60 31.27 -31.23
C LEU A 345 -27.58 32.52 -32.11
N HIS A 346 -28.71 32.89 -32.71
CA HIS A 346 -28.72 33.91 -33.78
C HIS A 346 -29.23 35.28 -33.34
N GLU A 347 -30.00 35.38 -32.25
CA GLU A 347 -30.59 36.64 -31.80
C GLU A 347 -29.92 37.21 -30.55
N GLN A 348 -29.42 36.34 -29.66
CA GLN A 348 -28.84 36.74 -28.38
C GLN A 348 -27.34 36.49 -28.22
N GLY A 349 -26.68 35.87 -29.22
CA GLY A 349 -25.24 35.62 -29.18
C GLY A 349 -24.83 34.60 -28.11
N GLY A 350 -25.70 33.62 -27.84
CA GLY A 350 -25.37 32.44 -27.05
C GLY A 350 -24.67 31.37 -27.87
N GLU A 351 -24.20 30.32 -27.17
CA GLU A 351 -23.41 29.24 -27.77
C GLU A 351 -24.03 27.87 -27.48
N TRP A 352 -23.87 26.93 -28.41
CA TRP A 352 -24.07 25.51 -28.17
C TRP A 352 -22.71 24.80 -28.25
N VAL A 353 -22.17 24.49 -27.07
CA VAL A 353 -20.93 23.73 -26.92
C VAL A 353 -21.21 22.23 -26.97
N MET A 354 -20.52 21.54 -27.87
CA MET A 354 -20.58 20.10 -28.00
C MET A 354 -19.96 19.42 -26.78
N LEU A 355 -20.75 18.60 -26.06
CA LEU A 355 -20.21 17.77 -24.99
C LEU A 355 -19.60 16.50 -25.58
N GLN A 356 -18.28 16.36 -25.48
CA GLN A 356 -17.56 15.15 -25.88
C GLN A 356 -17.03 14.39 -24.66
N SER A 357 -17.06 13.06 -24.73
CA SER A 357 -16.62 12.21 -23.62
C SER A 357 -15.14 12.42 -23.29
N GLN A 358 -14.27 12.55 -24.30
CA GLN A 358 -12.83 12.82 -24.07
C GLN A 358 -12.57 14.11 -23.28
N ASP A 359 -13.39 15.15 -23.45
CA ASP A 359 -13.14 16.45 -22.84
C ASP A 359 -13.69 16.53 -21.41
N ILE A 360 -14.79 15.84 -21.13
CA ILE A 360 -15.41 15.86 -19.79
C ILE A 360 -14.79 14.83 -18.84
N LYS A 361 -14.26 13.72 -19.34
CA LYS A 361 -13.57 12.66 -18.56
C LYS A 361 -12.58 13.20 -17.51
N PRO A 362 -11.57 14.03 -17.87
CA PRO A 362 -10.61 14.54 -16.89
C PRO A 362 -11.26 15.43 -15.82
N LEU A 363 -12.32 16.17 -16.18
CA LEU A 363 -13.04 17.03 -15.24
C LEU A 363 -13.89 16.22 -14.25
N LEU A 364 -14.56 15.17 -14.74
CA LEU A 364 -15.27 14.20 -13.91
C LEU A 364 -14.30 13.51 -12.94
N ALA A 365 -13.12 13.10 -13.41
CA ALA A 365 -12.16 12.38 -12.58
C ALA A 365 -11.66 13.22 -11.41
N ILE A 366 -11.24 14.46 -11.68
CA ILE A 366 -10.75 15.33 -10.62
C ILE A 366 -11.88 15.79 -9.69
N TRP A 367 -13.11 15.91 -10.20
CA TRP A 367 -14.29 16.14 -9.37
C TRP A 367 -14.58 14.96 -8.44
N SER A 368 -14.50 13.71 -8.93
CA SER A 368 -14.65 12.51 -8.10
C SER A 368 -13.63 12.50 -6.97
N VAL A 369 -12.35 12.80 -7.25
CA VAL A 369 -11.30 12.93 -6.23
C VAL A 369 -11.67 13.99 -5.19
N TYR A 370 -12.11 15.17 -5.61
CA TYR A 370 -12.50 16.26 -4.69
C TYR A 370 -13.73 15.93 -3.85
N SER A 371 -14.68 15.19 -4.40
CA SER A 371 -15.93 14.83 -3.72
C SER A 371 -15.79 13.64 -2.77
N CYS A 372 -14.68 12.90 -2.83
CA CYS A 372 -14.47 11.66 -2.10
C CYS A 372 -13.75 11.91 -0.76
N GLU A 373 -14.50 11.87 0.34
CA GLU A 373 -13.95 12.10 1.69
C GLU A 373 -12.95 11.02 2.14
N SER A 374 -12.98 9.83 1.55
CA SER A 374 -12.13 8.70 1.97
C SER A 374 -10.67 8.79 1.50
N TYR A 375 -10.34 9.70 0.58
CA TYR A 375 -8.97 9.85 0.10
C TYR A 375 -8.04 10.62 1.06
N GLU A 376 -8.58 11.19 2.14
CA GLU A 376 -7.82 11.93 3.15
C GLU A 376 -6.93 13.06 2.55
N LEU A 377 -7.30 13.57 1.38
CA LEU A 377 -6.63 14.66 0.66
C LEU A 377 -7.14 16.02 1.15
N THR A 378 -6.26 17.02 1.24
CA THR A 378 -6.69 18.39 1.48
C THR A 378 -7.15 19.06 0.19
N LYS A 379 -8.02 20.06 0.31
CA LYS A 379 -8.49 20.81 -0.87
C LYS A 379 -7.32 21.50 -1.58
N GLU A 380 -6.40 22.07 -0.81
CA GLU A 380 -5.22 22.75 -1.33
C GLU A 380 -4.39 21.82 -2.22
N GLN A 381 -4.15 20.57 -1.79
CA GLN A 381 -3.43 19.58 -2.60
C GLN A 381 -4.09 19.34 -3.96
N ILE A 382 -5.43 19.25 -3.97
CA ILE A 382 -6.19 19.00 -5.19
C ILE A 382 -6.15 20.21 -6.13
N PHE A 383 -6.31 21.43 -5.60
CA PHE A 383 -6.23 22.65 -6.41
C PHE A 383 -4.81 22.89 -6.95
N ASP A 384 -3.78 22.62 -6.15
CA ASP A 384 -2.38 22.69 -6.59
C ASP A 384 -2.14 21.70 -7.74
N PHE A 385 -2.61 20.45 -7.60
CA PHE A 385 -2.51 19.44 -8.66
C PHE A 385 -3.24 19.84 -9.95
N ILE A 386 -4.47 20.36 -9.86
CA ILE A 386 -5.22 20.87 -11.04
C ILE A 386 -4.40 21.94 -11.78
N LYS A 387 -3.73 22.82 -11.04
CA LYS A 387 -2.93 23.90 -11.59
C LYS A 387 -1.62 23.40 -12.20
N GLU A 388 -0.91 22.53 -11.50
CA GLU A 388 0.36 21.94 -11.95
C GLU A 388 0.18 21.12 -13.23
N GLU A 389 -0.82 20.24 -13.27
CA GLU A 389 -1.13 19.39 -14.42
C GLU A 389 -1.99 20.10 -15.48
N GLN A 390 -2.38 21.35 -15.23
CA GLN A 390 -3.15 22.18 -16.15
C GLN A 390 -4.49 21.54 -16.61
N ILE A 391 -5.11 20.73 -15.73
CA ILE A 391 -6.29 19.90 -16.05
C ILE A 391 -7.45 20.76 -16.58
N ALA A 392 -7.75 21.87 -15.91
CA ALA A 392 -8.87 22.74 -16.28
C ALA A 392 -8.49 23.77 -17.36
N ILE A 393 -7.31 24.39 -17.25
CA ILE A 393 -6.92 25.52 -18.12
C ILE A 393 -6.67 25.09 -19.58
N ASN A 394 -6.19 23.86 -19.80
CA ASN A 394 -5.97 23.32 -21.14
C ASN A 394 -7.16 22.48 -21.64
N ASN A 395 -8.24 22.37 -20.87
CA ASN A 395 -9.37 21.53 -21.24
C ASN A 395 -10.16 22.15 -22.43
N PRO A 396 -10.37 21.42 -23.54
CA PRO A 396 -11.04 21.96 -24.72
C PRO A 396 -12.47 22.44 -24.44
N LEU A 397 -13.24 21.69 -23.66
CA LEU A 397 -14.62 22.04 -23.30
C LEU A 397 -14.70 23.31 -22.45
N VAL A 398 -13.80 23.47 -21.47
CA VAL A 398 -13.71 24.69 -20.65
C VAL A 398 -13.39 25.92 -21.50
N ARG A 399 -12.44 25.79 -22.43
CA ARG A 399 -12.06 26.88 -23.34
C ARG A 399 -13.20 27.24 -24.28
N GLU A 400 -13.88 26.25 -24.84
CA GLU A 400 -15.01 26.47 -25.74
C GLU A 400 -16.22 27.12 -25.05
N ILE A 401 -16.47 26.84 -23.77
CA ILE A 401 -17.50 27.55 -23.00
C ILE A 401 -17.17 29.05 -22.83
N LEU A 402 -15.88 29.40 -22.80
CA LEU A 402 -15.43 30.79 -22.65
C LEU A 402 -15.23 31.51 -23.98
N SER A 403 -14.97 30.80 -25.08
CA SER A 403 -14.65 31.35 -26.39
C SER A 403 -15.72 32.29 -26.94
N GLU A 404 -15.38 33.06 -27.97
CA GLU A 404 -16.37 33.88 -28.67
C GLU A 404 -17.43 32.97 -29.33
N PRO A 405 -18.73 33.30 -29.20
CA PRO A 405 -19.78 32.45 -29.73
C PRO A 405 -19.69 32.31 -31.25
N SER A 406 -19.73 31.08 -31.75
CA SER A 406 -19.81 30.75 -33.17
C SER A 406 -21.17 31.16 -33.75
N GLY A 407 -22.23 31.10 -32.93
CA GLY A 407 -23.61 31.28 -33.36
C GLY A 407 -24.11 30.16 -34.28
N GLU A 408 -23.39 29.04 -34.34
CA GLU A 408 -23.70 27.87 -35.16
C GLU A 408 -23.99 26.65 -34.28
N GLN A 409 -24.58 25.62 -34.89
CA GLN A 409 -24.80 24.33 -34.23
C GLN A 409 -23.59 23.42 -34.48
N PRO A 410 -23.12 22.63 -33.50
CA PRO A 410 -22.04 21.67 -33.73
C PRO A 410 -22.40 20.60 -34.78
N ASP A 411 -21.43 20.27 -35.65
CA ASP A 411 -21.64 19.34 -36.78
C ASP A 411 -21.74 17.85 -36.37
N ASP A 412 -21.20 17.46 -35.21
CA ASP A 412 -20.95 16.05 -34.84
C ASP A 412 -21.84 15.54 -33.69
N LEU A 413 -23.09 15.98 -33.67
CA LEU A 413 -24.08 15.62 -32.65
C LEU A 413 -24.67 14.22 -32.85
N THR A 414 -24.97 13.51 -31.76
CA THR A 414 -25.61 12.18 -31.80
C THR A 414 -27.13 12.28 -31.96
N ASP A 415 -27.74 11.31 -32.66
CA ASP A 415 -29.19 11.19 -32.80
C ASP A 415 -29.76 10.24 -31.74
N ASP A 416 -30.68 10.72 -30.89
CA ASP A 416 -31.38 9.91 -29.87
C ASP A 416 -32.39 8.91 -30.49
N ASP A 417 -32.77 9.09 -31.76
CA ASP A 417 -33.85 8.36 -32.42
C ASP A 417 -33.35 7.10 -33.17
N LEU A 418 -32.81 6.10 -32.44
CA LEU A 418 -32.84 4.73 -32.95
C LEU A 418 -34.20 4.11 -32.57
N PRO A 419 -35.08 3.79 -33.52
CA PRO A 419 -36.35 3.16 -33.21
C PRO A 419 -36.07 1.74 -32.68
N ILE A 420 -36.28 1.53 -31.39
CA ILE A 420 -36.48 0.19 -30.83
C ILE A 420 -37.74 -0.35 -31.51
N SER A 421 -37.52 -1.09 -32.59
CA SER A 421 -38.57 -1.84 -33.27
C SER A 421 -38.94 -2.98 -32.32
N ILE A 422 -39.99 -2.81 -31.53
CA ILE A 422 -40.63 -3.93 -30.83
C ILE A 422 -41.02 -4.93 -31.93
N PRO A 423 -40.48 -6.15 -31.96
CA PRO A 423 -40.89 -7.14 -32.93
C PRO A 423 -42.39 -7.35 -32.77
N GLN A 424 -43.15 -7.11 -33.84
CA GLN A 424 -44.55 -7.49 -33.86
C GLN A 424 -44.62 -8.98 -33.53
N THR A 425 -45.39 -9.29 -32.50
CA THR A 425 -45.80 -10.64 -32.12
C THR A 425 -46.23 -11.40 -33.37
N PHE A 426 -45.42 -12.39 -33.76
CA PHE A 426 -45.87 -13.42 -34.68
C PHE A 426 -46.89 -14.28 -33.92
N ASP A 427 -48.15 -14.15 -34.33
CA ASP A 427 -49.12 -15.23 -34.18
C ASP A 427 -48.58 -16.45 -34.95
N SER A 428 -48.21 -17.49 -34.21
CA SER A 428 -48.27 -18.86 -34.71
C SER A 428 -48.40 -19.83 -33.54
N SER A 429 -49.64 -20.31 -33.38
CA SER A 429 -50.00 -21.70 -33.09
C SER A 429 -49.15 -22.46 -32.07
N ALA A 430 -49.79 -22.74 -30.93
CA ALA A 430 -49.80 -24.00 -30.21
C ALA A 430 -48.74 -25.04 -30.63
N ASP A 431 -47.79 -25.28 -29.76
CA ASP A 431 -47.35 -26.65 -29.49
C ASP A 431 -47.23 -26.85 -27.97
N ASP A 432 -47.98 -27.86 -27.56
CA ASP A 432 -48.23 -28.37 -26.23
C ASP A 432 -46.97 -29.04 -25.68
N PHE A 433 -46.47 -28.61 -24.53
CA PHE A 433 -45.50 -29.40 -23.75
C PHE A 433 -46.05 -29.62 -22.34
N ASP A 434 -46.79 -30.73 -22.26
CA ASP A 434 -47.37 -31.36 -21.09
C ASP A 434 -46.25 -31.83 -20.14
N LEU A 435 -46.07 -31.13 -19.02
CA LEU A 435 -45.19 -31.57 -17.90
C LEU A 435 -46.04 -32.29 -16.86
N ASN A 436 -46.22 -33.60 -17.08
CA ASN A 436 -46.76 -34.54 -16.10
C ASN A 436 -45.81 -34.65 -14.89
N LEU A 437 -46.14 -33.96 -13.80
CA LEU A 437 -45.58 -34.18 -12.46
C LEU A 437 -46.44 -35.22 -11.73
N SER A 438 -46.06 -36.49 -11.83
CA SER A 438 -46.59 -37.56 -11.01
C SER A 438 -45.86 -37.62 -9.66
N LEU A 439 -46.58 -37.29 -8.59
CA LEU A 439 -46.31 -37.75 -7.23
C LEU A 439 -46.63 -39.25 -7.11
N ALA A 440 -45.70 -40.06 -6.60
CA ALA A 440 -45.91 -41.13 -5.61
C ALA A 440 -44.71 -42.10 -5.54
N ASN A 441 -43.83 -41.90 -4.56
CA ASN A 441 -43.58 -42.83 -3.44
C ASN A 441 -42.50 -42.27 -2.52
#